data_AF-A0A2N3EDD3-F1
#
_entry.id   AF-A0A2N3EDD3-F1
#
_cell.length_a   1.000
_cell.length_b   1.000
_cell.length_c   1.000
_cell.angle_alpha   90.00
_cell.angle_beta   90.00
_cell.angle_gamma   90.00
#
_symmetry.space_group_name_H-M   'P 1'
#
loop_
_entity.id
_entity.type
_entity.pdbx_description
1 polymer ?
#
loop_
_entity_poly.entity_id
_entity_poly.type
_entity_poly.pdbx_seq_one_letter_code
_entity_poly.pdbx_strand_id
1 'polypeptide(L)' 'MLGQGYKAVILSLSVVFAALFSMTPVASANDGLWRITEERWSDAHEKAWEDFIAGLGAADCWTLDECLKS' A
#
# COMPACT_ATOMS: atom_id res chain seq x y z
N MET A 1 23.33 -18.94 46.38
CA MET A 1 23.72 -19.52 45.07
C MET A 1 22.56 -19.44 44.06
N LEU A 2 21.88 -18.29 43.93
CA LEU A 2 20.72 -18.11 43.04
C LEU A 2 21.09 -17.48 41.67
N GLY A 3 22.39 -17.32 41.37
CA GLY A 3 22.86 -16.41 40.33
C GLY A 3 23.17 -17.02 38.94
N GLN A 4 23.33 -18.34 38.85
CA GLN A 4 23.78 -18.99 37.61
C GLN A 4 22.60 -19.49 36.76
N GLY A 5 21.57 -20.05 37.40
CA GLY A 5 20.41 -20.62 36.72
C GLY A 5 19.54 -19.58 36.01
N TYR A 6 19.33 -18.41 36.63
CA TYR A 6 18.49 -17.36 36.03
C TYR A 6 19.10 -16.76 34.75
N LYS A 7 20.44 -16.68 34.67
CA LYS A 7 21.15 -16.21 33.48
C LYS A 7 20.98 -17.14 32.29
N ALA A 8 21.02 -18.45 32.53
CA ALA A 8 20.79 -19.46 31.49
C ALA A 8 19.34 -19.43 30.96
N VAL A 9 18.37 -19.20 31.86
CA VAL A 9 16.95 -19.07 31.50
C VAL A 9 16.70 -17.80 30.68
N ILE A 10 17.30 -16.66 31.05
CA ILE A 10 17.18 -15.41 30.28
C ILE A 10 17.82 -15.56 28.90
N LEU A 11 19.02 -16.14 28.82
CA LEU A 11 19.70 -16.35 27.54
C LEU A 11 18.88 -17.25 26.60
N SER A 12 18.29 -18.32 27.11
CA SER A 12 17.45 -19.21 26.30
C SER A 12 16.16 -18.53 25.83
N LEU A 13 15.49 -17.76 26.69
CA LEU A 13 14.31 -16.96 26.31
C LEU A 13 14.62 -15.93 25.22
N SER A 14 15.75 -15.23 25.31
CA SER A 14 16.17 -14.24 24.31
C SER A 14 16.42 -14.86 22.93
N VAL A 15 17.01 -16.06 22.88
CA VAL A 15 17.27 -16.77 21.62
C VAL A 15 15.96 -17.22 20.97
N VAL A 16 15.03 -17.76 21.75
CA VAL A 16 13.71 -18.15 21.26
C VAL A 16 12.93 -16.94 20.73
N PHE A 17 12.97 -15.82 21.45
CA PHE A 17 12.27 -14.60 21.04
C PHE A 17 12.84 -14.01 19.74
N ALA A 18 14.17 -14.01 19.58
CA ALA A 18 14.82 -13.56 18.34
C ALA A 18 14.50 -14.48 17.14
N ALA A 19 14.42 -15.80 17.36
CA ALA A 19 14.05 -16.77 16.33
C ALA A 19 12.58 -16.60 15.86
N LEU A 20 11.68 -16.23 16.78
CA LEU A 20 10.28 -15.95 16.44
C LEU A 20 10.12 -14.63 15.66
N PHE A 21 10.95 -13.62 15.95
CA PHE A 21 10.90 -12.32 15.26
C PHE A 21 11.48 -12.35 13.85
N SER A 22 12.36 -13.31 13.54
CA SER A 22 13.01 -13.43 12.23
C SER A 22 12.16 -14.15 11.17
N MET A 23 10.99 -14.67 11.56
CA MET A 23 10.03 -15.31 10.64
C MET A 23 8.97 -14.35 10.09
N THR A 24 9.03 -13.04 10.40
CA THR A 24 8.10 -12.09 9.78
C THR A 24 8.38 -12.04 8.28
N PRO A 25 7.41 -12.38 7.41
CA PRO A 25 7.62 -12.22 5.98
C PRO A 25 7.91 -10.75 5.70
N VAL A 26 9.08 -10.47 5.12
CA VAL A 26 9.33 -9.16 4.51
C VAL A 26 8.33 -9.05 3.37
N ALA A 27 7.33 -8.18 3.53
CA ALA A 27 6.51 -7.76 2.43
C ALA A 27 7.45 -7.07 1.42
N SER A 28 7.82 -7.80 0.36
CA SER A 28 8.49 -7.19 -0.79
C SER A 28 7.53 -6.13 -1.33
N ALA A 29 7.97 -4.87 -1.32
CA ALA A 29 7.35 -3.85 -2.16
C ALA A 29 7.52 -4.34 -3.59
N ASN A 30 6.43 -4.87 -4.14
CA ASN A 30 6.38 -5.28 -5.52
C ASN A 30 6.21 -3.97 -6.29
N ASP A 31 7.31 -3.34 -6.65
CA ASP A 31 7.32 -2.22 -7.58
C ASP A 31 6.83 -2.79 -8.91
N GLY A 32 5.51 -2.83 -9.08
CA GLY A 32 4.86 -3.38 -10.26
C GLY A 32 5.52 -2.76 -11.49
N LEU A 33 5.96 -3.61 -12.41
CA LEU A 33 6.64 -3.16 -13.63
C LEU A 33 5.65 -2.35 -14.46
N TRP A 34 5.65 -1.03 -14.27
CA TRP A 34 4.79 -0.13 -15.02
C TRP A 34 5.43 0.12 -16.38
N ARG A 35 4.61 0.04 -17.42
CA ARG A 35 5.02 0.33 -18.78
C ARG A 35 4.05 1.33 -19.37
N ILE A 36 4.61 2.42 -19.89
CA ILE A 36 3.83 3.40 -20.66
C ILE A 36 3.34 2.71 -21.93
N THR A 37 2.03 2.64 -22.11
CA THR A 37 1.40 2.06 -23.31
C THR A 37 1.18 3.10 -24.40
N GLU A 38 0.98 4.37 -24.01
CA GLU A 38 0.79 5.50 -24.91
C GLU A 38 1.46 6.76 -24.34
N GLU A 39 2.21 7.47 -25.17
CA GLU A 39 2.94 8.69 -24.74
C GLU A 39 2.11 9.96 -24.88
N ARG A 40 1.02 9.92 -25.67
CA ARG A 40 0.15 11.07 -25.93
C ARG A 40 -1.29 10.62 -25.99
N TRP A 41 -2.19 11.53 -25.63
CA TRP A 41 -3.62 11.29 -25.78
C TRP A 41 -4.02 11.31 -27.25
N SER A 42 -4.91 10.38 -27.60
CA SER A 42 -5.65 10.43 -28.85
C SER A 42 -6.81 11.40 -28.72
N ASP A 43 -7.40 11.81 -29.84
CA ASP A 43 -8.61 12.65 -29.84
C ASP A 43 -9.76 12.01 -29.05
N ALA A 44 -9.85 10.67 -29.04
CA ALA A 44 -10.84 9.94 -28.26
C ALA A 44 -10.57 10.03 -26.75
N HIS A 45 -9.30 9.99 -26.33
CA HIS A 45 -8.91 10.17 -24.93
C HIS A 45 -9.20 11.60 -24.46
N GLU A 46 -8.85 12.60 -25.28
CA GLU A 46 -9.15 14.01 -25.00
C GLU A 46 -10.66 14.21 -24.82
N LYS A 47 -11.47 13.71 -25.78
CA LYS A 47 -12.92 13.87 -25.73
C LYS A 47 -13.56 13.17 -24.52
N ALA A 48 -13.09 11.96 -24.20
CA ALA A 48 -13.58 11.22 -23.03
C ALA A 48 -13.25 11.96 -21.71
N TRP A 49 -12.08 12.60 -21.64
CA TRP A 49 -11.70 13.43 -20.50
C TRP A 49 -12.57 14.69 -20.38
N GLU A 50 -12.80 15.40 -21.49
CA GLU A 50 -13.72 16.54 -21.52
C GLU A 50 -15.11 16.17 -21.01
N ASP A 51 -15.66 15.04 -21.48
CA ASP A 51 -16.98 14.55 -21.07
C ASP A 51 -17.02 14.18 -19.59
N PHE A 52 -15.96 13.56 -19.07
CA PHE A 52 -15.84 13.27 -17.65
C PHE A 52 -15.87 14.54 -16.79
N ILE A 53 -15.09 15.56 -17.17
CA ILE A 53 -15.07 16.85 -16.45
C ILE A 53 -16.41 17.57 -16.54
N ALA A 54 -17.07 17.54 -17.69
CA ALA A 54 -18.41 18.10 -17.85
C ALA A 54 -19.43 17.38 -16.95
N GLY A 55 -19.34 16.05 -16.84
CA GLY A 55 -20.15 15.24 -15.92
C GLY A 55 -19.94 15.63 -14.46
N LEU A 56 -18.70 15.81 -14.03
CA LEU A 56 -18.39 16.29 -12.67
C LEU A 56 -18.98 17.68 -12.41
N GLY A 57 -18.90 18.59 -13.38
CA GLY A 57 -19.49 19.94 -13.25
C GLY A 57 -21.01 19.96 -13.24
N ALA A 58 -21.66 18.93 -13.80
CA ALA A 58 -23.11 18.79 -13.82
C ALA A 58 -23.66 18.00 -12.61
N ALA A 59 -22.80 17.30 -11.87
CA ALA A 59 -23.19 16.51 -10.71
C ALA A 59 -23.57 17.40 -9.52
N ASP A 60 -24.67 17.05 -8.84
CA ASP A 60 -25.11 17.71 -7.61
C ASP A 60 -24.50 16.99 -6.40
N CYS A 61 -23.23 17.27 -6.16
CA CYS A 61 -22.40 16.67 -5.11
C CYS A 61 -21.59 17.75 -4.39
N TRP A 62 -21.25 17.52 -3.12
CA TRP A 62 -20.56 18.52 -2.29
C TRP A 62 -19.11 18.15 -2.01
N THR A 63 -18.75 16.89 -2.16
CA THR A 63 -17.37 16.41 -2.03
C THR A 63 -16.93 15.63 -3.25
N LEU A 64 -15.62 15.66 -3.54
CA LEU A 64 -15.07 14.93 -4.68
C LEU A 64 -15.36 13.42 -4.60
N ASP A 65 -15.35 12.83 -3.41
CA ASP A 65 -15.66 11.42 -3.21
C ASP A 65 -17.12 11.08 -3.61
N GLU A 66 -18.07 11.96 -3.28
CA GLU A 66 -19.46 11.84 -3.72
C GLU A 66 -19.56 11.95 -5.24
N CYS A 67 -18.86 12.93 -5.84
CA CYS A 67 -18.88 13.15 -7.30
C CYS A 67 -18.25 12.01 -8.11
N LEU A 68 -17.27 11.29 -7.54
CA LEU A 68 -16.56 10.20 -8.23
C LEU A 68 -17.28 8.85 -8.09
N LYS A 69 -18.23 8.73 -7.16
CA LYS A 69 -18.99 7.49 -6.89
C LYS A 69 -20.40 7.48 -7.52
N SER A 70 -20.82 8.58 -8.14
CA SER A 70 -22.16 8.78 -8.71
C SER A 70 -22.41 7.99 -9.99
#